data_AF-A0A3L6J9Z7-F1
#
_entry.id   AF-A0A3L6J9Z7-F1
#
_cell.length_a   1.000
_cell.length_b   1.000
_cell.length_c   1.000
_cell.angle_alpha   90.00
_cell.angle_beta   90.00
_cell.angle_gamma   90.00
#
_symmetry.space_group_name_H-M   'P 1'
#
loop_
_entity.id
_entity.type
_entity.pdbx_description
1 polymer ?
#
loop_
_entity_poly.entity_id
_entity_poly.type
_entity_poly.pdbx_seq_one_letter_code
_entity_poly.pdbx_strand_id
1 'polypeptide(L)'
;MNRAGKAAGDQREEAKKMTAEQNKPEVNETLKKLLSGEDLFETVETDRGTFTIKYPRPKVLRQIQVLLAQRFDDVNLGNIAPSTLRFYEIYATLDIVIVKAPQWWDDLDSSEDCPDDKLIGDLYRRYLRFYNRIQSEIGGAGAGSGKEPPAGASGTEKADVVAGAFSGIAHDEGVPGADGRTD
;
A
#
# COMPACT_ATOMS: atom_id res chain seq x y z
N MET A 1 -1.58 -64.33 28.11
CA MET A 1 -2.34 -63.16 27.59
C MET A 1 -1.51 -61.90 27.84
N ASN A 2 -1.54 -60.94 26.91
CA ASN A 2 -1.00 -59.57 26.98
C ASN A 2 0.48 -59.32 26.65
N ARG A 3 0.81 -59.30 25.34
CA ARG A 3 1.88 -58.45 24.75
C ARG A 3 1.50 -58.06 23.32
N ALA A 4 0.60 -57.09 23.16
CA ALA A 4 0.26 -56.54 21.83
C ALA A 4 -0.06 -55.03 21.87
N GLY A 5 0.46 -54.28 22.86
CA GLY A 5 0.10 -52.87 23.06
C GLY A 5 1.21 -51.84 22.81
N LYS A 6 2.47 -52.25 22.59
CA LYS A 6 3.62 -51.33 22.68
C LYS A 6 4.16 -50.81 21.34
N ALA A 7 3.81 -51.42 20.21
CA ALA A 7 4.34 -51.02 18.89
C ALA A 7 3.48 -49.98 18.14
N ALA A 8 2.23 -49.75 18.56
CA ALA A 8 1.31 -48.81 17.91
C ALA A 8 1.43 -47.36 18.43
N GLY A 9 2.17 -47.14 19.52
CA GLY A 9 2.40 -45.82 20.12
C GLY A 9 3.47 -45.01 19.37
N ASP A 10 4.58 -45.64 19.01
CA ASP A 10 5.74 -44.95 18.38
C ASP A 10 5.44 -44.47 16.95
N GLN A 11 4.70 -45.26 16.15
CA GLN A 11 4.37 -44.87 14.77
C GLN A 11 3.39 -43.68 14.70
N ARG A 12 2.67 -43.39 15.79
CA ARG A 12 1.71 -42.28 15.87
C ARG A 12 2.35 -40.97 16.29
N GLU A 13 3.51 -41.03 16.97
CA GLU A 13 4.31 -39.84 17.28
C GLU A 13 5.20 -39.41 16.09
N GLU A 14 5.77 -40.34 15.32
CA GLU A 14 6.55 -39.99 14.13
C GLU A 14 5.68 -39.36 13.02
N ALA A 15 4.46 -39.85 12.81
CA ALA A 15 3.52 -39.24 11.87
C ALA A 15 3.11 -37.81 12.27
N LYS A 16 3.01 -37.53 13.57
CA LYS A 16 2.74 -36.16 14.07
C LYS A 16 3.93 -35.22 13.89
N LYS A 17 5.16 -35.71 14.04
CA LYS A 17 6.36 -34.90 13.78
C LYS A 17 6.54 -34.58 12.29
N MET A 18 6.27 -35.55 11.40
CA MET A 18 6.33 -35.32 9.95
C MET A 18 5.26 -34.34 9.43
N THR A 19 4.10 -34.26 10.07
CA THR A 19 3.03 -33.32 9.67
C THR A 19 3.28 -31.90 10.19
N ALA A 20 4.06 -31.74 11.27
CA ALA A 20 4.38 -30.44 11.86
C ALA A 20 5.51 -29.71 11.11
N GLU A 21 6.38 -30.44 10.41
CA GLU A 21 7.55 -29.85 9.72
C GLU A 21 7.21 -29.29 8.32
N GLN A 22 6.08 -29.70 7.74
CA GLN A 22 5.58 -29.20 6.44
C GLN A 22 4.71 -27.94 6.54
N ASN A 23 4.40 -27.46 7.75
CA ASN A 23 3.52 -26.31 7.95
C ASN A 23 4.32 -25.04 8.30
N LYS A 24 5.48 -24.86 7.65
CA LYS A 24 6.16 -23.56 7.64
C LYS A 24 5.38 -22.70 6.65
N PRO A 25 4.80 -21.56 7.06
CA PRO A 25 4.14 -20.68 6.10
C PRO A 25 5.19 -20.33 5.05
N GLU A 26 4.97 -20.79 3.82
CA GLU A 26 5.82 -20.41 2.71
C GLU A 26 5.76 -18.90 2.62
N VAL A 27 6.83 -18.24 3.06
CA VAL A 27 6.93 -16.78 2.99
C VAL A 27 6.74 -16.43 1.52
N ASN A 28 5.68 -15.66 1.23
CA ASN A 28 5.31 -15.24 -0.12
C ASN A 28 6.56 -14.72 -0.86
N GLU A 29 6.77 -15.15 -2.11
CA GLU A 29 7.94 -14.74 -2.91
C GLU A 29 8.05 -13.22 -3.05
N THR A 30 6.94 -12.50 -3.20
CA THR A 30 6.89 -11.04 -3.21
C THR A 30 7.40 -10.45 -1.90
N LEU A 31 7.00 -11.03 -0.76
CA LEU A 31 7.51 -10.64 0.55
C LEU A 31 9.00 -10.96 0.69
N LYS A 32 9.47 -12.12 0.21
CA LYS A 32 10.89 -12.48 0.20
C LYS A 32 11.73 -11.45 -0.58
N LYS A 33 11.28 -11.05 -1.78
CA LYS A 33 11.94 -10.02 -2.60
C LYS A 33 12.00 -8.66 -1.89
N LEU A 34 10.90 -8.27 -1.26
CA LEU A 34 10.89 -7.00 -0.51
C LEU A 34 11.86 -7.04 0.69
N LEU A 35 11.89 -8.15 1.43
CA LEU A 35 12.80 -8.36 2.56
C LEU A 35 14.27 -8.49 2.12
N SER A 36 14.55 -9.04 0.92
CA SER A 36 15.91 -9.13 0.36
C SER A 36 16.45 -7.78 -0.13
N GLY A 37 15.60 -6.75 -0.20
CA GLY A 37 15.97 -5.44 -0.72
C GLY A 37 15.73 -5.27 -2.22
N GLU A 38 15.16 -6.26 -2.90
CA GLU A 38 14.81 -6.17 -4.32
C GLU A 38 13.63 -5.23 -4.57
N ASP A 39 13.79 -4.32 -5.53
CA ASP A 39 12.71 -3.44 -5.95
C ASP A 39 11.72 -4.16 -6.87
N LEU A 40 10.43 -3.84 -6.72
CA LEU A 40 9.37 -4.34 -7.58
C LEU A 40 8.96 -3.24 -8.55
N PHE A 41 8.75 -3.62 -9.80
CA PHE A 41 8.41 -2.70 -10.88
C PHE A 41 7.19 -3.19 -11.66
N GLU A 42 6.40 -2.26 -12.17
CA GLU A 42 5.32 -2.52 -13.12
C GLU A 42 5.50 -1.60 -14.33
N THR A 43 5.44 -2.20 -15.52
CA THR A 43 5.48 -1.43 -16.77
C THR A 43 4.06 -1.11 -17.20
N VAL A 44 3.83 0.16 -17.53
CA VAL A 44 2.53 0.70 -17.94
C VAL A 44 2.67 1.27 -19.34
N GLU A 45 1.97 0.65 -20.29
CA GLU A 45 1.86 1.14 -21.66
C GLU A 45 0.64 2.04 -21.81
N THR A 46 0.85 3.20 -22.44
CA THR A 46 -0.15 4.21 -22.74
C THR A 46 0.03 4.72 -24.16
N ASP A 47 -0.98 5.41 -24.69
CA ASP A 47 -0.90 6.05 -26.01
C ASP A 47 0.20 7.14 -26.10
N ARG A 48 0.69 7.60 -24.94
CA ARG A 48 1.72 8.63 -24.81
C ARG A 48 3.12 8.06 -24.54
N GLY A 49 3.25 6.74 -24.48
CA GLY A 49 4.49 6.02 -24.27
C GLY A 49 4.45 5.05 -23.08
N THR A 50 5.62 4.53 -22.75
CA THR A 50 5.80 3.48 -21.74
C THR A 50 6.42 4.03 -20.48
N PHE A 51 5.80 3.71 -19.34
CA PHE A 51 6.23 4.12 -18.02
C PHE A 51 6.62 2.91 -17.18
N THR A 52 7.62 3.05 -16.33
CA THR A 52 7.95 2.04 -15.31
C THR A 52 7.68 2.64 -13.94
N ILE A 53 6.75 2.01 -13.21
CA ILE A 53 6.36 2.39 -11.86
C ILE A 53 7.06 1.47 -10.87
N LYS A 54 7.74 2.04 -9.89
CA LYS A 54 8.38 1.34 -8.79
C LYS A 54 7.45 1.25 -7.59
N TYR A 55 7.42 0.08 -6.94
CA TYR A 55 6.69 -0.10 -5.69
C TYR A 55 7.37 0.72 -4.57
N PRO A 56 6.66 1.64 -3.91
CA PRO A 56 7.26 2.52 -2.91
C PRO A 56 7.46 1.79 -1.58
N ARG A 57 8.73 1.65 -1.19
CA ARG A 57 9.11 1.24 0.18
C ARG A 57 8.80 2.37 1.18
N PRO A 58 8.74 2.12 2.50
CA PRO A 58 8.46 3.15 3.50
C PRO A 58 9.33 4.41 3.40
N LYS A 59 10.60 4.27 2.99
CA LYS A 59 11.48 5.42 2.73
C LYS A 59 10.95 6.32 1.61
N VAL A 60 10.46 5.71 0.52
CA VAL A 60 9.90 6.40 -0.64
C VAL A 60 8.58 7.08 -0.27
N LEU A 61 7.72 6.40 0.49
CA LEU A 61 6.49 7.00 1.02
C LEU A 61 6.78 8.25 1.85
N ARG A 62 7.84 8.21 2.67
CA ARG A 62 8.28 9.40 3.42
C ARG A 62 8.76 10.52 2.52
N GLN A 63 9.44 10.21 1.41
CA GLN A 63 9.86 11.22 0.43
C GLN A 63 8.66 11.92 -0.22
N ILE A 64 7.61 11.17 -0.56
CA ILE A 64 6.35 11.73 -1.09
C ILE A 64 5.74 12.70 -0.08
N GLN A 65 5.70 12.34 1.21
CA GLN A 65 5.18 13.21 2.26
C GLN A 65 6.01 14.49 2.45
N VAL A 66 7.34 14.38 2.35
CA VAL A 66 8.23 15.55 2.40
C VAL A 66 7.99 16.46 1.19
N LEU A 67 7.86 15.90 -0.01
CA LEU A 67 7.58 16.67 -1.22
C LEU A 67 6.22 17.36 -1.14
N LEU A 68 5.20 16.68 -0.61
CA LEU A 68 3.88 17.27 -0.37
C LEU A 68 3.96 18.43 0.63
N ALA A 69 4.67 18.27 1.75
CA ALA A 69 4.85 19.33 2.74
C ALA A 69 5.60 20.54 2.16
N GLN A 70 6.63 20.31 1.35
CA GLN A 70 7.38 21.37 0.66
C GLN A 70 6.50 22.21 -0.28
N ARG A 71 5.54 21.58 -0.97
CA ARG A 71 4.60 22.28 -1.86
C ARG A 71 3.67 23.25 -1.11
N PHE A 72 3.49 23.06 0.20
CA PHE A 72 2.60 23.88 1.01
C PHE A 72 3.34 24.82 1.97
N ASP A 73 4.67 24.94 1.88
CA ASP A 73 5.49 25.97 2.55
C ASP A 73 5.05 26.29 3.99
N ASP A 74 5.05 25.28 4.85
CA ASP A 74 4.66 25.35 6.27
C ASP A 74 3.19 25.68 6.58
N VAL A 75 2.30 25.63 5.60
CA VAL A 75 0.85 25.67 5.85
C VAL A 75 0.41 24.40 6.57
N ASN A 76 -0.32 24.58 7.68
CA ASN A 76 -0.92 23.45 8.39
C ASN A 76 -1.89 22.73 7.44
N LEU A 77 -1.54 21.48 7.08
CA LEU A 77 -2.31 20.65 6.15
C LEU A 77 -3.78 20.46 6.60
N GLY A 78 -4.08 20.58 7.90
CA GLY A 78 -5.44 20.52 8.44
C GLY A 78 -6.34 21.68 8.01
N ASN A 79 -5.77 22.77 7.50
CA ASN A 79 -6.51 23.93 6.98
C ASN A 79 -6.71 23.86 5.45
N ILE A 80 -6.15 22.85 4.79
CA ILE A 80 -6.23 22.68 3.34
C ILE A 80 -7.45 21.81 3.02
N ALA A 81 -8.20 22.19 1.98
CA ALA A 81 -9.31 21.39 1.53
C ALA A 81 -8.80 19.96 1.16
N PRO A 82 -9.47 18.88 1.63
CA PRO A 82 -9.01 17.52 1.36
C PRO A 82 -8.87 17.20 -0.13
N SER A 83 -9.69 17.81 -0.99
CA SER A 83 -9.60 17.70 -2.45
C SER A 83 -8.28 18.28 -2.99
N THR A 84 -7.87 19.44 -2.50
CA THR A 84 -6.61 20.09 -2.86
C THR A 84 -5.42 19.24 -2.39
N LEU A 85 -5.46 18.77 -1.14
CA LEU A 85 -4.41 17.91 -0.62
C LEU A 85 -4.24 16.64 -1.46
N ARG A 86 -5.36 15.98 -1.79
CA ARG A 86 -5.36 14.78 -2.63
C ARG A 86 -4.84 15.06 -4.04
N PHE A 87 -5.14 16.23 -4.61
CA PHE A 87 -4.66 16.64 -5.92
C PHE A 87 -3.13 16.72 -5.94
N TYR A 88 -2.52 17.40 -4.97
CA TYR A 88 -1.06 17.50 -4.87
C TYR A 88 -0.38 16.18 -4.48
N GLU A 89 -1.04 15.34 -3.68
CA GLU A 89 -0.54 14.00 -3.35
C GLU A 89 -0.38 13.12 -4.60
N ILE A 90 -1.28 13.24 -5.57
CA ILE A 90 -1.19 12.49 -6.85
C ILE A 90 0.10 12.85 -7.57
N TYR A 91 0.38 14.13 -7.78
CA TYR A 91 1.57 14.58 -8.50
C TYR A 91 2.85 14.21 -7.74
N ALA A 92 2.90 14.53 -6.44
CA ALA A 92 4.05 14.18 -5.59
C ALA A 92 4.33 12.66 -5.58
N THR A 93 3.28 11.83 -5.68
CA THR A 93 3.44 10.39 -5.81
C THR A 93 4.05 10.04 -7.16
N LEU A 94 3.49 10.52 -8.27
CA LEU A 94 3.95 10.19 -9.62
C LEU A 94 5.39 10.64 -9.89
N ASP A 95 5.78 11.81 -9.39
CA ASP A 95 7.16 12.34 -9.48
C ASP A 95 8.20 11.39 -8.88
N ILE A 96 7.80 10.59 -7.89
CA ILE A 96 8.71 9.74 -7.12
C ILE A 96 8.64 8.28 -7.57
N VAL A 97 7.44 7.77 -7.90
CA VAL A 97 7.26 6.34 -8.20
C VAL A 97 7.54 5.99 -9.66
N ILE A 98 7.46 6.96 -10.58
CA ILE A 98 7.84 6.75 -11.98
C ILE A 98 9.37 6.83 -12.07
N VAL A 99 10.00 5.72 -12.44
CA VAL A 99 11.47 5.61 -12.51
C VAL A 99 12.01 5.56 -13.93
N LYS A 100 11.14 5.31 -14.90
CA LYS A 100 11.42 5.42 -16.34
C LYS A 100 10.18 5.93 -17.03
N ALA A 101 10.35 6.90 -17.90
CA ALA A 101 9.27 7.48 -18.68
C ALA A 101 9.76 7.80 -20.10
N PRO A 102 8.86 8.22 -21.01
CA PRO A 102 9.26 8.82 -22.27
C PRO A 102 10.02 10.14 -22.05
N GLN A 103 10.90 10.52 -22.99
CA GLN A 103 11.71 11.73 -22.86
C GLN A 103 10.90 12.99 -22.55
N TRP A 104 9.74 13.17 -23.20
CA TRP A 104 8.90 14.35 -22.98
C TRP A 104 8.38 14.46 -21.55
N TRP A 105 8.27 13.35 -20.81
CA TRP A 105 7.89 13.34 -19.40
C TRP A 105 9.11 13.68 -18.53
N ASP A 106 10.27 13.12 -18.85
CA ASP A 106 11.53 13.40 -18.15
C ASP A 106 11.99 14.87 -18.33
N ASP A 107 11.51 15.54 -19.38
CA ASP A 107 11.73 16.97 -19.62
C ASP A 107 10.82 17.88 -18.79
N LEU A 108 9.83 17.32 -18.06
CA LEU A 108 8.97 18.07 -17.14
C LEU A 108 9.67 18.23 -15.78
N ASP A 109 9.52 19.39 -15.14
CA ASP A 109 10.00 19.61 -13.77
C ASP A 109 9.15 18.82 -12.76
N SER A 110 7.85 18.68 -13.03
CA SER A 110 6.87 17.97 -12.19
C SER A 110 5.79 17.33 -13.06
N SER A 111 5.19 16.24 -12.58
CA SER A 111 4.00 15.66 -13.19
C SER A 111 2.78 16.60 -13.18
N GLU A 112 2.82 17.65 -12.35
CA GLU A 112 1.83 18.75 -12.36
C GLU A 112 1.87 19.55 -13.66
N ASP A 113 3.03 19.63 -14.31
CA ASP A 113 3.20 20.38 -15.57
C ASP A 113 2.70 19.59 -16.79
N CYS A 114 2.25 18.35 -16.58
CA CYS A 114 1.65 17.55 -17.64
C CYS A 114 0.27 18.12 -18.03
N PRO A 115 0.06 18.52 -19.30
CA PRO A 115 -1.22 19.08 -19.74
C PRO A 115 -2.33 18.03 -19.93
N ASP A 116 -2.02 16.74 -19.74
CA ASP A 116 -2.93 15.61 -19.97
C ASP A 116 -3.40 15.01 -18.63
N ASP A 117 -4.41 15.64 -18.02
CA ASP A 117 -5.00 15.18 -16.74
C ASP A 117 -5.52 13.73 -16.80
N LYS A 118 -5.95 13.29 -17.99
CA LYS A 118 -6.42 11.92 -18.18
C LYS A 118 -5.27 10.94 -18.03
N LEU A 119 -4.11 11.24 -18.63
CA LEU A 119 -2.91 10.44 -18.46
C LEU A 119 -2.47 10.39 -17.00
N ILE A 120 -2.46 11.52 -16.30
CA ILE A 120 -2.13 11.59 -14.86
C ILE A 120 -3.05 10.68 -14.04
N GLY A 121 -4.36 10.81 -14.26
CA GLY A 121 -5.35 9.97 -13.59
C GLY A 121 -5.16 8.48 -13.89
N ASP A 122 -4.83 8.12 -15.12
CA ASP A 122 -4.61 6.73 -15.52
C ASP A 122 -3.32 6.14 -14.94
N LEU A 123 -2.22 6.89 -14.95
CA LEU A 123 -0.96 6.48 -14.32
C LEU A 123 -1.14 6.28 -12.82
N TYR A 124 -1.82 7.22 -12.15
CA TYR A 124 -2.07 7.10 -10.71
C TYR A 124 -2.98 5.92 -10.37
N ARG A 125 -4.03 5.67 -11.16
CA ARG A 125 -4.87 4.47 -11.00
C ARG A 125 -4.08 3.18 -11.19
N ARG A 126 -3.17 3.12 -12.17
CA ARG A 126 -2.30 1.97 -12.41
C ARG A 126 -1.36 1.75 -11.22
N TYR A 127 -0.78 2.82 -10.69
CA TYR A 127 0.00 2.79 -9.46
C TYR A 127 -0.80 2.23 -8.27
N LEU A 128 -2.02 2.71 -8.03
CA LEU A 128 -2.85 2.22 -6.91
C LEU A 128 -3.17 0.72 -7.06
N ARG A 129 -3.47 0.27 -8.28
CA ARG A 129 -3.69 -1.16 -8.55
C ARG A 129 -2.44 -1.98 -8.28
N PHE A 130 -1.28 -1.49 -8.71
CA PHE A 130 0.00 -2.13 -8.44
C PHE A 130 0.23 -2.27 -6.92
N TYR A 131 0.10 -1.16 -6.21
CA TYR A 131 0.30 -1.10 -4.76
C TYR A 131 -0.63 -2.07 -4.02
N ASN A 132 -1.94 -2.02 -4.31
CA ASN A 132 -2.93 -2.87 -3.67
C ASN A 132 -2.73 -4.36 -3.97
N ARG A 133 -2.30 -4.70 -5.20
CA ARG A 133 -1.96 -6.07 -5.58
C ARG A 133 -0.81 -6.60 -4.72
N ILE A 134 0.27 -5.84 -4.60
CA ILE A 134 1.44 -6.21 -3.78
C ILE A 134 1.07 -6.32 -2.29
N GLN A 135 0.27 -5.38 -1.76
CA GLN A 135 -0.19 -5.44 -0.37
C GLN A 135 -1.04 -6.68 -0.09
N SER A 136 -1.90 -7.05 -1.04
CA SER A 136 -2.75 -8.25 -0.93
C SER A 136 -1.93 -9.54 -1.00
N GLU A 137 -0.90 -9.58 -1.85
CA GLU A 137 0.05 -10.69 -1.90
C GLU A 137 0.79 -10.85 -0.56
N ILE A 138 1.31 -9.76 -0.01
CA ILE A 138 2.04 -9.76 1.27
C ILE A 138 1.14 -10.14 2.45
N GLY A 139 -0.08 -9.61 2.50
CA GLY A 139 -1.04 -9.86 3.57
C GLY A 139 -1.53 -11.30 3.66
N GLY A 140 -1.33 -12.09 2.59
CA GLY A 140 -1.70 -13.49 2.51
C GLY A 140 -3.21 -13.70 2.37
N ALA A 141 -3.57 -14.78 1.67
CA ALA A 141 -4.91 -15.31 1.49
C ALA A 141 -5.58 -15.68 2.83
N GLY A 142 -6.00 -14.67 3.58
CA GLY A 142 -6.69 -14.78 4.88
C GLY A 142 -7.72 -13.68 5.14
N ALA A 143 -7.91 -12.73 4.22
CA ALA A 143 -9.05 -11.81 4.23
C ALA A 143 -10.02 -12.20 3.09
N GLY A 144 -10.99 -13.06 3.41
CA GLY A 144 -12.07 -13.35 2.48
C GLY A 144 -12.92 -12.11 2.19
N SER A 145 -12.80 -11.58 0.97
CA SER A 145 -13.87 -11.09 0.09
C SER A 145 -13.16 -10.43 -1.11
N GLY A 146 -13.33 -10.84 -2.36
CA GLY A 146 -14.58 -11.20 -3.00
C GLY A 146 -15.12 -10.00 -3.77
N LYS A 147 -14.43 -9.54 -4.84
CA LYS A 147 -15.03 -9.08 -6.10
C LYS A 147 -13.96 -8.57 -7.08
N GLU A 148 -13.92 -9.21 -8.24
CA GLU A 148 -13.52 -8.53 -9.48
C GLU A 148 -14.29 -7.21 -9.63
N PRO A 149 -13.68 -6.12 -10.11
CA PRO A 149 -14.44 -4.94 -10.47
C PRO A 149 -15.22 -5.27 -11.76
N PRO A 150 -16.57 -5.20 -11.77
CA PRO A 150 -17.31 -5.36 -13.02
C PRO A 150 -17.00 -4.19 -13.95
N ALA A 151 -16.78 -4.52 -15.21
CA ALA A 151 -16.81 -3.56 -16.30
C ALA A 151 -18.18 -2.86 -16.32
N GLY A 152 -18.17 -1.52 -16.24
CA GLY A 152 -19.32 -0.67 -16.46
C GLY A 152 -20.19 -0.39 -15.23
N ALA A 153 -19.99 0.77 -14.60
CA ALA A 153 -21.04 1.44 -13.86
C ALA A 153 -20.83 2.96 -13.91
N SER A 154 -21.68 3.59 -14.72
CA SER A 154 -21.96 5.02 -14.73
C SER A 154 -22.49 5.47 -13.37
N GLY A 155 -22.00 6.65 -12.93
CA GLY A 155 -22.44 7.53 -11.84
C GLY A 155 -23.38 7.03 -10.73
N THR A 156 -22.90 7.08 -9.48
CA THR A 156 -23.51 7.90 -8.41
C THR A 156 -22.54 8.00 -7.23
N GLU A 157 -22.40 9.20 -6.67
CA GLU A 157 -21.58 9.51 -5.49
C GLU A 157 -22.03 8.71 -4.26
N LYS A 158 -21.11 7.96 -3.66
CA LYS A 158 -21.01 7.77 -2.21
C LYS A 158 -19.53 7.69 -1.85
N ALA A 159 -19.09 8.64 -1.03
CA ALA A 159 -17.79 8.64 -0.42
C ALA A 159 -17.72 7.50 0.60
N ASP A 160 -17.21 6.35 0.17
CA ASP A 160 -16.66 5.37 1.10
C ASP A 160 -15.28 5.88 1.54
N VAL A 161 -15.22 6.24 2.82
CA VAL A 161 -14.02 6.66 3.52
C VAL A 161 -13.08 5.46 3.55
N VAL A 162 -12.02 5.48 2.73
CA VAL A 162 -10.89 4.54 2.86
C VAL A 162 -10.13 4.91 4.13
N ALA A 163 -10.66 4.48 5.27
CA ALA A 163 -9.93 4.38 6.53
C ALA A 163 -9.08 3.10 6.44
N GLY A 164 -7.90 3.18 5.81
CA GLY A 164 -7.13 1.97 5.54
C GLY A 164 -5.75 2.21 4.95
N ALA A 165 -4.94 3.05 5.58
CA ALA A 165 -3.49 3.06 5.39
C ALA A 165 -2.71 3.72 6.54
N PHE A 166 -3.33 4.58 7.36
CA PHE A 166 -2.61 5.34 8.40
C PHE A 166 -3.45 5.57 9.66
N SER A 167 -3.71 4.52 10.43
CA SER A 167 -4.18 4.67 11.82
C SER A 167 -3.10 4.13 12.75
N GLY A 168 -2.12 4.99 13.06
CA GLY A 168 -0.95 4.63 13.86
C GLY A 168 -0.53 5.69 14.88
N ILE A 169 -1.29 6.77 15.04
CA ILE A 169 -1.10 7.71 16.15
C ILE A 169 -2.49 7.97 16.74
N ALA A 170 -2.95 7.02 17.57
CA ALA A 170 -3.98 7.33 18.54
C ALA A 170 -3.31 8.23 19.60
N HIS A 171 -3.60 9.53 19.57
CA HIS A 171 -3.41 10.34 20.75
C HIS A 171 -4.46 9.89 21.77
N ASP A 172 -3.98 9.28 22.84
CA ASP A 172 -4.73 8.99 24.06
C ASP A 172 -5.18 10.33 24.66
N GLU A 173 -6.36 10.82 24.27
CA GLU A 173 -7.05 11.87 25.02
C GLU A 173 -7.67 11.23 26.27
N GLY A 174 -6.85 11.17 27.32
CA GLY A 174 -7.21 10.66 28.61
C GLY A 174 -6.52 11.40 29.75
N VAL A 175 -6.92 12.65 30.01
CA VAL A 175 -6.80 13.20 31.38
C VAL A 175 -8.10 13.94 31.75
N PRO A 176 -8.95 13.37 32.61
CA PRO A 176 -10.09 14.06 33.17
C PRO A 176 -9.70 14.89 34.40
N GLY A 177 -10.12 16.15 34.43
CA GLY A 177 -10.50 16.88 35.64
C GLY A 177 -9.38 17.39 36.56
N ALA A 178 -9.27 18.73 36.63
CA ALA A 178 -8.93 19.41 37.88
C ALA A 178 -9.70 20.75 37.94
N ASP A 179 -10.94 20.68 38.44
CA ASP A 179 -11.58 21.83 39.09
C ASP A 179 -10.74 22.24 40.31
N GLY A 180 -10.40 23.52 40.41
CA GLY A 180 -9.59 24.06 41.51
C GLY A 180 -9.77 25.57 41.64
N ARG A 181 -10.69 25.94 42.54
CA ARG A 181 -11.12 27.27 43.00
C ARG A 181 -9.99 28.09 43.69
N THR A 182 -10.25 29.38 43.91
CA THR A 182 -9.58 30.41 44.77
C THR A 182 -8.38 31.14 44.13
N ASP A 183 -8.26 32.47 44.14
CA ASP A 183 -8.92 33.58 44.87
C ASP A 183 -9.34 34.74 43.94
#